data_AF-A0A2S8PWM0-F1
#
_entry.id   AF-A0A2S8PWM0-F1
#
_cell.length_a   1.000
_cell.length_b   1.000
_cell.length_c   1.000
_cell.angle_alpha   90.00
_cell.angle_beta   90.00
_cell.angle_gamma   90.00
#
_symmetry.space_group_name_H-M   'P 1'
#
loop_
_entity.id
_entity.type
_entity.pdbx_description
1 polymer ?
#
loop_
_entity_poly.entity_id
_entity_poly.type
_entity_poly.pdbx_seq_one_letter_code
_entity_poly.pdbx_strand_id
1 'polypeptide(L)'
;MINITKLIKYLGRTAEALVEIGEIPKGIFKFHFEGDESFNCEPEKGITLVFDSKSRQLNSVQITLIDIHGDHDEYNGSLPYPFLSLMDKATIRAEYGEPTESKDMIEAPIIGIIGGYDAYINRIKSYQNVEVIFIYDVYYRVRVLTFNTI
;
A
#
# COMPACT_ATOMS: atom_id res chain seq x y z
N MET A 1 -4.92 17.42 1.36
CA MET A 1 -4.90 16.18 0.59
C MET A 1 -3.46 15.81 0.35
N ILE A 2 -3.08 14.64 0.84
CA ILE A 2 -1.73 14.12 0.81
C ILE A 2 -1.30 13.81 -0.63
N ASN A 3 -0.03 14.05 -0.94
CA ASN A 3 0.50 13.78 -2.27
C ASN A 3 1.15 12.39 -2.29
N ILE A 4 0.43 11.39 -2.79
CA ILE A 4 0.91 10.00 -2.83
C ILE A 4 2.21 9.87 -3.64
N THR A 5 2.38 10.62 -4.74
CA THR A 5 3.62 10.59 -5.53
C THR A 5 4.82 11.04 -4.70
N LYS A 6 4.64 12.02 -3.82
CA LYS A 6 5.70 12.42 -2.88
C LYS A 6 5.99 11.34 -1.85
N LEU A 7 4.95 10.75 -1.25
CA LEU A 7 5.11 9.67 -0.26
C LEU A 7 5.91 8.48 -0.82
N ILE A 8 5.62 8.06 -2.05
CA ILE A 8 6.36 6.98 -2.71
C ILE A 8 7.84 7.35 -2.90
N LYS A 9 8.15 8.61 -3.21
CA LYS A 9 9.55 9.09 -3.31
C LYS A 9 10.27 9.13 -1.95
N TYR A 10 9.53 9.04 -0.85
CA TYR A 10 10.07 9.00 0.50
C TYR A 10 10.27 7.57 1.03
N LEU A 11 9.95 6.53 0.26
CA LEU A 11 10.37 5.17 0.58
C LEU A 11 11.87 5.13 0.92
N GLY A 12 12.22 4.46 2.01
CA GLY A 12 13.58 4.41 2.57
C GLY A 12 14.00 5.63 3.42
N ARG A 13 13.19 6.69 3.51
CA ARG A 13 13.42 7.82 4.45
C ARG A 13 12.95 7.45 5.85
N THR A 14 13.61 7.99 6.86
CA THR A 14 13.21 7.75 8.26
C THR A 14 11.96 8.54 8.64
N ALA A 15 11.18 7.99 9.56
CA ALA A 15 10.03 8.67 10.14
C ALA A 15 10.38 10.07 10.70
N GLU A 16 11.55 10.23 11.32
CA GLU A 16 12.06 11.53 11.81
C GLU A 16 12.20 12.55 10.70
N ALA A 17 12.80 12.14 9.57
CA ALA A 17 13.02 13.03 8.44
C ALA A 17 11.69 13.50 7.84
N LEU A 18 10.68 12.63 7.79
CA LEU A 18 9.35 12.97 7.29
C LEU A 18 8.57 13.90 8.22
N VAL A 19 8.77 13.77 9.54
CA VAL A 19 8.23 14.71 10.52
C VAL A 19 8.94 16.07 10.42
N GLU A 20 10.27 16.08 10.28
CA GLU A 20 11.08 17.31 10.21
C GLU A 20 10.71 18.17 9.00
N ILE A 21 10.50 17.55 7.83
CA ILE A 21 10.06 18.26 6.62
C ILE A 21 8.55 18.54 6.57
N GLY A 22 7.79 18.12 7.59
CA GLY A 22 6.37 18.40 7.74
C GLY A 22 5.44 17.58 6.83
N GLU A 23 5.91 16.47 6.26
CA GLU A 23 5.08 15.59 5.42
C GLU A 23 4.21 14.63 6.27
N ILE A 24 4.60 14.38 7.53
CA ILE A 24 3.84 13.56 8.49
C ILE A 24 3.71 14.31 9.83
N PRO A 25 2.51 14.38 10.44
CA PRO A 25 2.33 14.94 11.77
C PRO A 25 3.18 14.22 12.84
N LYS A 26 3.66 14.96 13.84
CA LYS A 26 4.30 14.34 15.02
C LYS A 26 3.25 13.64 15.88
N GLY A 27 3.59 12.46 16.42
CA GLY A 27 2.80 11.78 17.45
C GLY A 27 1.64 10.92 16.94
N ILE A 28 1.54 10.66 15.64
CA ILE A 28 0.49 9.80 15.05
C ILE A 28 0.94 8.35 14.80
N PHE A 29 2.16 8.01 15.20
CA PHE A 29 2.71 6.66 15.03
C PHE A 29 2.08 5.70 16.03
N LYS A 30 1.75 4.50 15.56
CA LYS A 30 1.16 3.42 16.34
C LYS A 30 1.94 2.13 16.09
N PHE A 31 2.16 1.37 17.15
CA PHE A 31 2.53 -0.04 17.07
C PHE A 31 1.24 -0.86 17.22
N HIS A 32 1.10 -1.97 16.51
CA HIS A 32 -0.05 -2.85 16.71
C HIS A 32 0.13 -3.62 18.03
N PHE A 33 1.36 -4.06 18.32
CA PHE A 33 1.77 -4.72 19.55
C PHE A 33 3.17 -4.28 20.00
N GLU A 34 3.46 -4.46 21.30
CA GLU A 34 4.80 -4.24 21.83
C GLU A 34 5.80 -5.24 21.23
N GLY A 35 6.91 -4.74 20.69
CA GLY A 35 7.94 -5.57 20.05
C GLY A 35 7.73 -5.84 18.57
N ASP A 36 6.71 -5.25 17.93
CA ASP A 36 6.51 -5.38 16.48
C ASP A 36 7.75 -4.97 15.67
N GLU A 37 7.98 -5.70 14.58
CA GLU A 37 9.02 -5.38 13.60
C GLU A 37 8.68 -4.14 12.77
N SER A 38 7.45 -3.63 12.90
CA SER A 38 7.01 -2.43 12.21
C SER A 38 6.09 -1.57 13.07
N PHE A 39 6.02 -0.30 12.73
CA PHE A 39 4.99 0.62 13.22
C PHE A 39 4.41 1.39 12.05
N ASN A 40 3.20 1.92 12.20
CA ASN A 40 2.53 2.63 11.12
C ASN A 40 2.04 4.01 11.56
N CYS A 41 1.69 4.83 10.58
CA CYS A 41 0.81 5.97 10.79
C CYS A 41 -0.20 6.11 9.66
N GLU A 42 -1.31 6.76 9.97
CA GLU A 42 -2.42 7.01 9.05
C GLU A 42 -2.60 8.53 8.91
N PRO A 43 -1.81 9.19 8.04
CA PRO A 43 -1.83 10.65 7.91
C PRO A 43 -3.09 11.17 7.21
N GLU A 44 -3.75 10.34 6.42
CA GLU A 44 -5.00 10.63 5.74
C GLU A 44 -5.83 9.35 5.65
N LYS A 45 -7.16 9.49 5.58
CA LYS A 45 -8.08 8.38 5.45
C LYS A 45 -7.74 7.51 4.23
N GLY A 46 -7.67 6.19 4.44
CA GLY A 46 -7.28 5.22 3.43
C GLY A 46 -5.80 5.21 3.05
N ILE A 47 -4.94 5.94 3.77
CA ILE A 47 -3.49 5.94 3.58
C ILE A 47 -2.81 5.41 4.84
N THR A 48 -2.05 4.33 4.69
CA THR A 48 -1.23 3.76 5.75
C THR A 48 0.23 3.77 5.34
N LEU A 49 1.08 4.35 6.19
CA LEU A 49 2.52 4.37 6.03
C LEU A 49 3.12 3.38 7.03
N VAL A 50 3.88 2.39 6.57
CA VAL A 50 4.49 1.37 7.43
C VAL A 50 6.00 1.54 7.46
N PHE A 51 6.55 1.56 8.66
CA PHE A 51 7.96 1.79 8.93
C PHE A 51 8.58 0.58 9.62
N ASP A 52 9.83 0.29 9.28
CA ASP A 52 10.64 -0.68 10.03
C ASP A 52 10.90 -0.20 11.46
N SER A 53 10.73 -1.04 12.47
CA SER A 53 10.92 -0.60 13.86
C SER A 53 12.39 -0.34 14.24
N LYS A 54 13.36 -0.97 13.55
CA LYS A 54 14.79 -0.85 13.84
C LYS A 54 15.43 0.30 13.08
N SER A 55 15.29 0.33 11.75
CA SER A 55 15.85 1.38 10.88
C SER A 55 15.01 2.65 10.89
N ARG A 56 13.73 2.54 11.29
CA ARG A 56 12.72 3.60 11.23
C ARG A 56 12.44 4.12 9.84
N GLN A 57 12.89 3.39 8.80
CA GLN A 57 12.67 3.76 7.41
C GLN A 57 11.24 3.40 6.98
N LEU A 58 10.67 4.25 6.12
CA LEU A 58 9.40 4.01 5.46
C LEU A 58 9.58 2.85 4.47
N ASN A 59 8.99 1.70 4.78
CA ASN A 59 9.07 0.50 3.95
C ASN A 59 7.88 0.36 3.01
N SER A 60 6.70 0.86 3.42
CA SER A 60 5.47 0.66 2.66
C SER A 60 4.57 1.88 2.67
N VAL A 61 4.01 2.21 1.49
CA VAL A 61 2.89 3.14 1.33
C VAL A 61 1.70 2.33 0.84
N GLN A 62 0.63 2.27 1.63
CA GLN A 62 -0.57 1.49 1.35
C GLN A 62 -1.77 2.42 1.14
N ILE A 63 -2.55 2.14 0.11
CA ILE A 63 -3.72 2.93 -0.27
C ILE A 63 -4.93 2.00 -0.35
N THR A 64 -5.89 2.18 0.55
CA THR A 64 -7.15 1.44 0.57
C THR A 64 -8.12 2.05 -0.43
N LEU A 65 -8.52 1.30 -1.46
CA LEU A 65 -9.45 1.73 -2.51
C LEU A 65 -10.87 1.18 -2.31
N ILE A 66 -10.99 0.04 -1.66
CA ILE A 66 -12.27 -0.60 -1.34
C ILE A 66 -12.20 -1.01 0.14
N ASP A 67 -13.12 -0.50 0.95
CA ASP A 67 -13.25 -0.93 2.34
C ASP A 67 -14.21 -2.12 2.40
N ILE A 68 -13.73 -3.19 3.02
CA ILE A 68 -14.49 -4.43 3.21
C ILE A 68 -15.02 -4.57 4.65
N HIS A 69 -14.60 -3.69 5.55
CA HIS A 69 -15.00 -3.67 6.96
C HIS A 69 -16.21 -2.77 7.19
N GLY A 70 -16.49 -1.84 6.26
CA GLY A 70 -17.65 -0.95 6.33
C GLY A 70 -17.44 0.25 7.24
N ASP A 71 -16.19 0.53 7.61
CA ASP A 71 -15.75 1.72 8.35
C ASP A 71 -15.64 2.95 7.42
N HIS A 72 -15.89 2.74 6.12
CA HIS A 72 -15.79 3.70 5.04
C HIS A 72 -14.37 4.22 4.83
N ASP A 73 -13.34 3.46 5.17
CA ASP A 73 -11.94 3.90 5.20
C ASP A 73 -11.24 3.99 3.83
N GLU A 74 -12.01 4.11 2.74
CA GLU A 74 -11.44 4.26 1.41
C GLU A 74 -10.79 5.63 1.17
N TYR A 75 -9.67 5.61 0.46
CA TYR A 75 -9.03 6.79 -0.10
C TYR A 75 -9.83 7.29 -1.30
N ASN A 76 -10.25 8.55 -1.24
CA ASN A 76 -11.07 9.19 -2.28
C ASN A 76 -10.31 10.28 -3.06
N GLY A 77 -9.00 10.43 -2.83
CA GLY A 77 -8.17 11.40 -3.54
C GLY A 77 -7.65 10.88 -4.88
N SER A 78 -6.77 11.66 -5.51
CA SER A 78 -6.16 11.27 -6.79
C SER A 78 -5.04 10.27 -6.59
N LEU A 79 -5.09 9.15 -7.33
CA LEU A 79 -3.99 8.19 -7.38
C LEU A 79 -2.86 8.69 -8.29
N PRO A 80 -1.62 8.26 -8.02
CA PRO A 80 -0.50 8.67 -8.84
C PRO A 80 -0.52 7.88 -10.16
N TYR A 81 -0.14 8.53 -11.27
CA TYR A 81 -0.09 7.88 -12.59
C TYR A 81 0.79 6.61 -12.54
N PRO A 82 0.40 5.49 -13.16
CA PRO A 82 -0.74 5.27 -14.06
C PRO A 82 -2.02 4.69 -13.39
N PHE A 83 -2.11 4.71 -12.06
CA PHE A 83 -3.18 3.98 -11.36
C PHE A 83 -4.51 4.72 -11.38
N LEU A 84 -5.59 3.94 -11.40
CA LEU A 84 -6.97 4.42 -11.41
C LEU A 84 -7.69 3.95 -10.14
N SER A 85 -8.70 4.68 -9.69
CA SER A 85 -9.47 4.32 -8.49
C SER A 85 -10.22 2.99 -8.63
N LEU A 86 -10.56 2.62 -9.87
CA LEU A 86 -11.21 1.36 -10.20
C LEU A 86 -10.28 0.56 -11.11
N MET A 87 -9.76 -0.53 -10.58
CA MET A 87 -8.89 -1.48 -11.29
C MET A 87 -9.28 -2.90 -10.90
N ASP A 88 -9.01 -3.86 -11.77
CA ASP A 88 -9.18 -5.28 -11.50
C ASP A 88 -7.98 -6.09 -12.01
N LYS A 89 -7.86 -7.33 -11.54
CA LYS A 89 -6.75 -8.24 -11.88
C LYS A 89 -6.55 -8.40 -13.39
N ALA A 90 -7.64 -8.50 -14.15
CA ALA A 90 -7.57 -8.72 -15.60
C ALA A 90 -6.97 -7.50 -16.30
N THR A 91 -7.41 -6.30 -15.93
CA THR A 91 -6.94 -5.03 -16.51
C THR A 91 -5.48 -4.76 -16.15
N ILE A 92 -5.09 -5.04 -14.90
CA ILE A 92 -3.70 -4.92 -14.43
C ILE A 92 -2.77 -5.84 -15.23
N ARG A 93 -3.13 -7.12 -15.39
CA ARG A 93 -2.31 -8.08 -16.14
C ARG A 93 -2.27 -7.78 -17.65
N ALA A 94 -3.35 -7.24 -18.21
CA ALA A 94 -3.35 -6.80 -19.61
C ALA A 94 -2.37 -5.64 -19.85
N GLU A 95 -2.24 -4.72 -18.89
CA GLU A 95 -1.36 -3.55 -19.00
C GLU A 95 0.12 -3.88 -18.65
N TYR A 96 0.36 -4.66 -17.59
CA TYR A 96 1.70 -4.88 -17.03
C TYR A 96 2.29 -6.28 -17.28
N GLY A 97 1.51 -7.20 -17.86
CA GLY A 97 1.89 -8.58 -18.10
C GLY A 97 1.78 -9.46 -16.85
N GLU A 98 2.49 -10.59 -16.85
CA GLU A 98 2.51 -11.49 -15.69
C GLU A 98 3.29 -10.87 -14.51
N PRO A 99 2.78 -11.02 -13.27
CA PRO A 99 3.43 -10.49 -12.08
C PRO A 99 4.71 -11.25 -11.74
N THR A 100 5.60 -10.60 -10.99
CA THR A 100 6.81 -11.23 -10.44
C THR A 100 6.45 -12.28 -9.40
N GLU A 101 5.45 -11.98 -8.56
CA GLU A 101 4.88 -12.92 -7.59
C GLU A 101 3.36 -12.79 -7.60
N SER A 102 2.66 -13.91 -7.45
CA SER A 102 1.20 -13.94 -7.40
C SER A 102 0.76 -14.95 -6.37
N LYS A 103 -0.23 -14.58 -5.57
CA LYS A 103 -0.95 -15.49 -4.69
C LYS A 103 -2.43 -15.43 -5.04
N ASP A 104 -2.99 -16.58 -5.40
CA ASP A 104 -4.43 -16.68 -5.63
C ASP A 104 -5.22 -16.64 -4.33
N MET A 105 -6.52 -16.41 -4.50
CA MET A 105 -7.47 -16.36 -3.40
C MET A 105 -7.52 -17.70 -2.68
N ILE A 106 -7.57 -17.64 -1.35
CA ILE A 106 -7.69 -18.83 -0.51
C ILE A 106 -8.98 -18.76 0.29
N GLU A 107 -9.73 -19.85 0.30
CA GLU A 107 -10.88 -20.02 1.18
C GLU A 107 -10.38 -20.54 2.54
N ALA A 108 -10.53 -19.73 3.59
CA ALA A 108 -10.16 -20.10 4.95
C ALA A 108 -11.43 -20.51 5.74
N PRO A 109 -11.43 -21.66 6.46
CA PRO A 109 -12.63 -22.23 7.10
C PRO A 109 -13.37 -21.38 8.15
N ILE A 110 -12.90 -20.16 8.46
CA ILE A 110 -13.46 -19.30 9.52
C ILE A 110 -13.44 -17.83 9.08
N ILE A 111 -12.36 -17.41 8.42
CA ILE A 111 -12.13 -16.02 8.01
C ILE A 111 -12.79 -15.72 6.65
N GLY A 112 -13.30 -16.76 5.96
CA GLY A 112 -13.90 -16.64 4.63
C GLY A 112 -12.83 -16.54 3.54
N ILE A 113 -13.16 -15.88 2.44
CA ILE A 113 -12.24 -15.73 1.31
C ILE A 113 -11.20 -14.67 1.65
N ILE A 114 -9.93 -15.09 1.72
CA ILE A 114 -8.79 -14.18 1.84
C ILE A 114 -8.35 -13.82 0.41
N GLY A 115 -8.41 -12.51 0.12
CA GLY A 115 -8.01 -11.95 -1.16
C GLY A 115 -6.60 -12.35 -1.59
N GLY A 116 -6.44 -12.58 -2.89
CA GLY A 116 -5.14 -12.81 -3.50
C GLY A 116 -4.39 -11.50 -3.75
N TYR A 117 -3.17 -11.59 -4.28
CA TYR A 117 -2.42 -10.43 -4.73
C TYR A 117 -1.54 -10.75 -5.95
N ASP A 118 -1.20 -9.70 -6.70
CA ASP A 118 -0.14 -9.71 -7.71
C ASP A 118 0.91 -8.65 -7.34
N ALA A 119 2.19 -9.02 -7.36
CA ALA A 119 3.32 -8.13 -7.09
C ALA A 119 4.21 -7.93 -8.33
N TYR A 120 4.60 -6.70 -8.58
CA TYR A 120 5.36 -6.26 -9.75
C TYR A 120 6.62 -5.54 -9.28
N ILE A 121 7.77 -6.20 -9.42
CA ILE A 121 9.08 -5.64 -9.05
C ILE A 121 9.74 -5.09 -10.32
N ASN A 122 10.00 -3.78 -10.36
CA ASN A 122 10.65 -3.12 -11.50
C ASN A 122 9.94 -3.33 -12.87
N ARG A 123 8.63 -3.56 -12.88
CA ARG A 123 7.84 -3.76 -14.11
C ARG A 123 7.07 -2.51 -14.55
N ILE A 124 6.71 -1.63 -13.62
CA ILE A 124 5.93 -0.42 -13.92
C ILE A 124 6.91 0.72 -14.18
N LYS A 125 7.01 1.18 -15.43
CA LYS A 125 8.05 2.13 -15.87
C LYS A 125 8.17 3.38 -14.99
N SER A 126 7.04 3.92 -14.53
CA SER A 126 6.99 5.12 -13.66
C SER A 126 7.54 4.90 -12.25
N TYR A 127 7.72 3.63 -11.82
CA TYR A 127 8.15 3.24 -10.47
C TYR A 127 9.32 2.25 -10.57
N GLN A 128 10.52 2.79 -10.74
CA GLN A 128 11.77 2.03 -10.68
C GLN A 128 12.21 1.87 -9.23
N ASN A 129 12.84 0.73 -8.91
CA ASN A 129 13.30 0.37 -7.57
C ASN A 129 12.20 0.36 -6.50
N VAL A 130 10.97 0.03 -6.92
CA VAL A 130 9.80 -0.10 -6.06
C VAL A 130 9.09 -1.38 -6.44
N GLU A 131 8.65 -2.13 -5.44
CA GLU A 131 7.69 -3.20 -5.63
C GLU A 131 6.29 -2.61 -5.53
N VAL A 132 5.46 -2.89 -6.54
CA VAL A 132 4.04 -2.49 -6.54
C VAL A 132 3.18 -3.73 -6.37
N ILE A 133 2.34 -3.76 -5.33
CA ILE A 133 1.45 -4.87 -5.03
C ILE A 133 -0.01 -4.44 -5.18
N PHE A 134 -0.77 -5.23 -5.92
CA PHE A 134 -2.22 -5.12 -6.03
C PHE A 134 -2.86 -6.22 -5.20
N ILE A 135 -3.51 -5.84 -4.10
CA ILE A 135 -4.27 -6.77 -3.25
C ILE A 135 -5.72 -6.74 -3.68
N TYR A 136 -6.31 -7.91 -3.89
CA TYR A 136 -7.63 -8.06 -4.48
C TYR A 136 -8.72 -8.32 -3.43
N ASP A 137 -9.95 -7.89 -3.73
CA ASP A 137 -11.15 -8.35 -3.04
C ASP A 137 -11.70 -9.67 -3.65
N VAL A 138 -12.86 -10.11 -3.16
CA VAL A 138 -13.51 -11.36 -3.61
C VAL A 138 -13.98 -11.39 -5.06
N TYR A 139 -13.97 -10.23 -5.71
CA TYR A 139 -14.36 -10.06 -7.11
C TYR A 139 -13.16 -9.69 -7.99
N TYR A 140 -11.93 -9.90 -7.49
CA TYR A 140 -10.68 -9.52 -8.16
C TYR A 140 -10.53 -8.02 -8.46
N ARG A 141 -11.28 -7.16 -7.76
CA ARG A 141 -11.09 -5.72 -7.81
C ARG A 141 -9.95 -5.33 -6.89
N VAL A 142 -9.14 -4.36 -7.29
CA VAL A 142 -8.02 -3.87 -6.47
C VAL A 142 -8.59 -3.20 -5.21
N ARG A 143 -8.37 -3.85 -4.07
CA ARG A 143 -8.78 -3.38 -2.75
C ARG A 143 -7.74 -2.47 -2.13
N VAL A 144 -6.48 -2.87 -2.22
CA VAL A 144 -5.35 -2.10 -1.68
C VAL A 144 -4.24 -2.05 -2.73
N LEU A 145 -3.71 -0.86 -2.94
CA LEU A 145 -2.52 -0.61 -3.75
C LEU A 145 -1.35 -0.29 -2.82
N THR A 146 -0.28 -1.06 -2.93
CA THR A 146 0.89 -0.94 -2.04
C THR A 146 2.16 -0.67 -2.83
N PHE A 147 3.01 0.20 -2.30
CA PHE A 147 4.36 0.49 -2.81
C PHE A 147 5.38 0.17 -1.73
N ASN A 148 6.30 -0.75 -2.00
CA ASN A 148 7.34 -1.15 -1.06
C ASN A 148 8.75 -0.80 -1.54
N THR A 149 9.64 -0.53 -0.59
CA THR A 149 11.09 -0.62 -0.82
C THR A 149 11.48 -2.06 -1.20
N ILE A 150 12.39 -2.22 -2.16
CA ILE A 150 13.02 -3.50 -2.54
C ILE A 150 14.31 -3.70 -1.75
#